data_AF-A0A2A6P944-F1
#
_entry.id   AF-A0A2A6P944-F1
#
_cell.length_a   1.000
_cell.length_b   1.000
_cell.length_c   1.000
_cell.angle_alpha   90.00
_cell.angle_beta   90.00
_cell.angle_gamma   90.00
#
_symmetry.space_group_name_H-M   'P 1'
#
loop_
_entity.id
_entity.type
_entity.pdbx_description
1 polymer ?
#
loop_
_entity_poly.entity_id
_entity_poly.type
_entity_poly.pdbx_seq_one_letter_code
_entity_poly.pdbx_strand_id
1 'polypeptide(L)'
;MHQSSERIGTIAAALARAQAELTNPEKTLTAVIRSPFPREDDRTFRYASLATGLDIVRKTLSQQEIATIQTTRIEQITGQIHLTTLLAHASGEWISSDLPVCASKEVEAPHRMGSALTYARRYALFALVGIAGEDDLDAPDVVMGPPAAPEPQAASGPKRRPPGGLLNRPPVLPPERSAELLDRLLGQLSAQEDDDGLLAWARTSLPLKNTLLEADARILEAAYQKRIWDVPLPEVHSADRQPAPSTSVPPDESLETASSNIDVAAAPARQEQAGLAFPKEPPRRRSKDHLAFIRSQGCLVCQKSPADAHHLKFAQPRSLGRKVSDEFTVPLCRSHHQSLHRLGNERAWWTNLQIAPLTIAKELWDASPIHLMNGETVSAPSSVPVSGAQGQ
;
A
#
# COMPACT_ATOMS: atom_id res chain seq x y z
N MET A 1 16.43 6.58 27.48
CA MET A 1 16.19 8.06 27.49
C MET A 1 15.78 8.50 26.09
N HIS A 2 14.98 9.56 25.98
CA HIS A 2 14.63 10.18 24.69
C HIS A 2 15.83 10.95 24.11
N GLN A 3 16.00 10.88 22.79
CA GLN A 3 16.98 11.64 22.00
C GLN A 3 16.32 12.12 20.70
N SER A 4 16.80 13.22 20.12
CA SER A 4 16.25 13.78 18.88
C SER A 4 17.31 14.57 18.11
N SER A 5 17.01 14.91 16.86
CA SER A 5 17.64 16.04 16.16
C SER A 5 17.38 17.37 16.87
N GLU A 6 18.21 18.39 16.56
CA GLU A 6 18.08 19.77 17.10
C GLU A 6 16.72 20.41 16.79
N ARG A 7 16.11 20.02 15.66
CA ARG A 7 14.77 20.40 15.25
C ARG A 7 13.95 19.14 15.03
N ILE A 8 12.67 19.19 15.41
CA ILE A 8 11.71 18.08 15.27
C ILE A 8 10.38 18.52 14.64
N GLY A 9 10.28 19.76 14.13
CA GLY A 9 9.00 20.34 13.72
C GLY A 9 8.37 19.62 12.51
N THR A 10 9.19 19.16 11.58
CA THR A 10 8.77 18.43 10.38
C THR A 10 8.35 17.01 10.73
N ILE A 11 9.19 16.28 11.48
CA ILE A 11 8.87 14.90 11.91
C ILE A 11 7.69 14.87 12.89
N ALA A 12 7.55 15.84 13.79
CA ALA A 12 6.39 15.93 14.70
C ALA A 12 5.10 16.21 13.92
N ALA A 13 5.11 17.11 12.94
CA ALA A 13 3.94 17.37 12.10
C ALA A 13 3.57 16.14 11.23
N ALA A 14 4.56 15.43 10.70
CA ALA A 14 4.35 14.18 9.96
C ALA A 14 3.81 13.05 10.87
N LEU A 15 4.35 12.90 12.08
CA LEU A 15 3.90 11.92 13.05
C LEU A 15 2.48 12.21 13.54
N ALA A 16 2.13 13.48 13.77
CA ALA A 16 0.78 13.87 14.15
C ALA A 16 -0.26 13.54 13.05
N ARG A 17 0.08 13.73 11.77
CA ARG A 17 -0.77 13.29 10.64
C ARG A 17 -0.88 11.77 10.60
N ALA A 18 0.23 11.05 10.77
CA ALA A 18 0.19 9.59 10.84
C ALA A 18 -0.67 9.08 12.01
N GLN A 19 -0.60 9.72 13.17
CA GLN A 19 -1.39 9.35 14.35
C GLN A 19 -2.90 9.53 14.16
N ALA A 20 -3.35 10.42 13.26
CA ALA A 20 -4.76 10.51 12.89
C ALA A 20 -5.26 9.31 12.07
N GLU A 21 -4.36 8.59 11.40
CA GLU A 21 -4.64 7.38 10.60
C GLU A 21 -4.23 6.07 11.31
N LEU A 22 -3.50 6.13 12.42
CA LEU A 22 -3.04 4.95 13.17
C LEU A 22 -4.18 4.35 14.01
N THR A 23 -4.32 3.02 13.92
CA THR A 23 -5.25 2.25 14.76
C THR A 23 -4.48 1.34 15.72
N ASN A 24 -5.08 1.07 16.88
CA ASN A 24 -4.52 0.08 17.80
C ASN A 24 -4.61 -1.33 17.18
N PRO A 25 -3.54 -2.14 17.22
CA PRO A 25 -3.55 -3.49 16.68
C PRO A 25 -4.43 -4.44 17.52
N GLU A 26 -5.04 -5.42 16.86
CA GLU A 26 -5.82 -6.45 17.54
C GLU A 26 -4.97 -7.31 18.49
N LYS A 27 -5.46 -7.49 19.71
CA LYS A 27 -4.78 -8.22 20.80
C LYS A 27 -5.08 -9.72 20.71
N THR A 28 -4.60 -10.36 19.65
CA THR A 28 -4.93 -11.76 19.29
C THR A 28 -4.13 -12.83 20.04
N LEU A 29 -3.06 -12.46 20.75
CA LEU A 29 -2.22 -13.37 21.51
C LEU A 29 -2.47 -13.20 23.01
N THR A 30 -2.30 -14.27 23.80
CA THR A 30 -2.42 -14.23 25.27
C THR A 30 -1.12 -14.72 25.91
N ALA A 31 -0.67 -14.02 26.95
CA ALA A 31 0.47 -14.40 27.77
C ALA A 31 0.06 -14.60 29.24
N VAL A 32 0.81 -15.44 29.95
CA VAL A 32 0.62 -15.73 31.37
C VAL A 32 1.87 -15.29 32.13
N ILE A 33 1.73 -14.32 33.02
CA ILE A 33 2.74 -13.94 34.00
C ILE A 33 2.52 -14.83 35.22
N ARG A 34 3.47 -15.72 35.48
CA ARG A 34 3.38 -16.59 36.65
C ARG A 34 3.64 -15.82 37.93
N SER A 35 2.81 -16.07 38.94
CA SER A 35 3.04 -15.49 40.25
C SER A 35 4.33 -16.07 40.88
N PRO A 36 5.22 -15.23 41.43
CA PRO A 36 6.34 -15.70 42.25
C PRO A 36 5.89 -16.06 43.68
N PHE A 37 4.67 -15.69 44.09
CA PHE A 37 4.14 -15.89 45.44
C PHE A 37 3.05 -16.99 45.45
N PRO A 38 3.18 -18.07 46.25
CA PRO A 38 2.24 -19.20 46.25
C PRO A 38 0.79 -18.92 46.66
N ARG A 39 0.42 -17.66 46.91
CA ARG A 39 -0.91 -17.19 47.34
C ARG A 39 -1.55 -16.16 46.39
N GLU A 40 -0.84 -15.77 45.34
CA GLU A 40 -1.32 -14.86 44.30
C GLU A 40 -1.49 -15.65 43.01
N ASP A 41 -2.57 -15.39 42.29
CA ASP A 41 -2.87 -16.09 41.03
C ASP A 41 -2.00 -15.62 39.85
N ASP A 42 -1.85 -16.49 38.87
CA ASP A 42 -1.17 -16.17 37.60
C ASP A 42 -1.96 -15.09 36.84
N ARG A 43 -1.29 -14.02 36.42
CA ARG A 43 -1.93 -12.92 35.66
C ARG A 43 -1.88 -13.18 34.16
N THR A 44 -3.05 -13.25 33.52
CA THR A 44 -3.20 -13.33 32.07
C THR A 44 -3.43 -11.97 31.44
N PHE A 45 -2.79 -11.71 30.29
CA PHE A 45 -3.02 -10.50 29.49
C PHE A 45 -3.03 -10.81 27.99
N ARG A 46 -3.84 -10.07 27.23
CA ARG A 46 -3.81 -10.16 25.76
C ARG A 46 -2.91 -9.09 25.17
N TYR A 47 -2.29 -9.41 24.04
CA TYR A 47 -1.36 -8.53 23.34
C TYR A 47 -1.36 -8.78 21.82
N ALA A 48 -0.99 -7.75 21.07
CA ALA A 48 -0.82 -7.80 19.63
C ALA A 48 0.58 -8.32 19.26
N SER A 49 0.71 -8.98 18.10
CA SER A 49 2.02 -9.42 17.61
C SER A 49 2.87 -8.23 17.11
N LEU A 50 4.21 -8.35 17.21
CA LEU A 50 5.12 -7.35 16.62
C LEU A 50 4.94 -7.22 15.10
N ALA A 51 4.60 -8.31 14.40
CA ALA A 51 4.34 -8.28 12.96
C ALA A 51 3.10 -7.44 12.64
N THR A 52 1.96 -7.73 13.29
CA THR A 52 0.71 -6.98 13.15
C THR A 52 0.91 -5.48 13.40
N GLY A 53 1.64 -5.13 14.47
CA GLY A 53 1.97 -3.74 14.75
C GLY A 53 2.86 -3.10 13.68
N LEU A 54 3.89 -3.82 13.20
CA LEU A 54 4.76 -3.32 12.12
C LEU A 54 4.01 -3.12 10.81
N ASP A 55 3.02 -3.94 10.47
CA ASP A 55 2.27 -3.81 9.22
C ASP A 55 1.38 -2.56 9.23
N ILE A 56 0.71 -2.27 10.35
CA ILE A 56 -0.03 -1.02 10.57
C ILE A 56 0.92 0.18 10.54
N VAL A 57 1.96 0.14 11.39
CA VAL A 57 2.89 1.27 11.58
C VAL A 57 3.65 1.60 10.29
N ARG A 58 4.15 0.60 9.55
CA ARG A 58 4.86 0.83 8.29
C ARG A 58 3.96 1.48 7.25
N LYS A 59 2.70 1.04 7.13
CA LYS A 59 1.75 1.61 6.16
C LYS A 59 1.59 3.11 6.43
N THR A 60 1.16 3.44 7.64
CA THR A 60 0.79 4.82 8.00
C THR A 60 2.00 5.76 8.10
N LEU A 61 3.12 5.31 8.69
CA LEU A 61 4.33 6.14 8.77
C LEU A 61 4.97 6.39 7.40
N SER A 62 4.96 5.40 6.49
CA SER A 62 5.57 5.58 5.16
C SER A 62 4.80 6.58 4.30
N GLN A 63 3.48 6.68 4.45
CA GLN A 63 2.67 7.72 3.79
C GLN A 63 3.05 9.13 4.24
N GLN A 64 3.60 9.27 5.46
CA GLN A 64 4.10 10.52 6.03
C GLN A 64 5.64 10.58 6.04
N GLU A 65 6.30 9.76 5.19
CA GLU A 65 7.75 9.78 4.96
C GLU A 65 8.62 9.46 6.19
N ILE A 66 8.04 8.78 7.19
CA ILE A 66 8.74 8.35 8.40
C ILE A 66 9.16 6.88 8.26
N ALA A 67 10.46 6.63 8.40
CA ALA A 67 11.04 5.29 8.49
C ALA A 67 11.29 4.91 9.96
N THR A 68 10.93 3.67 10.32
CA THR A 68 11.27 3.07 11.62
C THR A 68 12.55 2.26 11.53
N ILE A 69 13.51 2.56 12.39
CA ILE A 69 14.79 1.86 12.52
C ILE A 69 14.91 1.29 13.94
N GLN A 70 15.31 0.04 14.08
CA GLN A 70 15.54 -0.61 15.37
C GLN A 70 16.89 -1.32 15.36
N THR A 71 17.81 -0.85 16.20
CA THR A 71 19.17 -1.38 16.31
C THR A 71 19.47 -1.80 17.75
N THR A 72 20.33 -2.81 17.89
CA THR A 72 20.74 -3.35 19.19
C THR A 72 22.23 -3.13 19.40
N ARG A 73 22.62 -2.61 20.58
CA ARG A 73 24.02 -2.52 21.00
C ARG A 73 24.24 -3.24 22.32
N ILE A 74 25.48 -3.66 22.58
CA ILE A 74 25.91 -4.17 23.89
C ILE A 74 26.77 -3.09 24.54
N GLU A 75 26.37 -2.62 25.72
CA GLU A 75 27.16 -1.70 26.53
C GLU A 75 28.36 -2.46 27.12
N GLN A 76 29.58 -1.98 26.82
CA GLN A 76 30.82 -2.71 27.15
C GLN A 76 31.09 -2.80 28.66
N ILE A 77 30.64 -1.81 29.44
CA ILE A 77 30.93 -1.70 30.88
C ILE A 77 30.00 -2.61 31.70
N THR A 78 28.70 -2.54 31.42
CA THR A 78 27.65 -3.29 32.16
C THR A 78 27.36 -4.66 31.55
N GLY A 79 27.71 -4.86 30.28
CA GLY A 79 27.23 -5.97 29.47
C GLY A 79 25.76 -5.85 29.08
N GLN A 80 25.07 -4.73 29.35
CA GLN A 80 23.63 -4.64 29.07
C GLN A 80 23.36 -4.53 27.56
N ILE A 81 22.35 -5.27 27.07
CA ILE A 81 21.83 -5.11 25.71
C ILE A 81 20.84 -3.95 25.72
N HIS A 82 21.08 -2.97 24.85
CA HIS A 82 20.19 -1.83 24.61
C HIS A 82 19.55 -1.96 23.24
N LEU A 83 18.24 -1.67 23.18
CA LEU A 83 17.51 -1.45 21.96
C LEU A 83 17.33 0.06 21.74
N THR A 84 17.81 0.56 20.61
CA THR A 84 17.53 1.91 20.14
C THR A 84 16.44 1.82 19.07
N THR A 85 15.30 2.48 19.29
CA THR A 85 14.21 2.62 18.32
C THR A 85 14.15 4.06 17.85
N LEU A 86 14.33 4.29 16.55
CA LEU A 86 14.44 5.61 15.93
C LEU A 86 13.38 5.76 14.82
N LEU A 87 12.70 6.90 14.80
CA LEU A 87 11.89 7.38 13.71
C LEU A 87 12.70 8.45 12.94
N ALA A 88 12.92 8.23 11.65
CA ALA A 88 13.62 9.16 10.76
C ALA A 88 12.65 9.68 9.68
N HIS A 89 12.57 11.00 9.51
CA HIS A 89 11.79 11.63 8.45
C HIS A 89 12.67 11.97 7.24
N ALA A 90 12.09 12.06 6.04
CA ALA A 90 12.83 12.38 4.80
C ALA A 90 13.55 13.75 4.83
N SER A 91 13.14 14.67 5.71
CA SER A 91 13.85 15.94 5.95
C SER A 91 15.16 15.82 6.73
N GLY A 92 15.49 14.62 7.24
CA GLY A 92 16.64 14.38 8.12
C GLY A 92 16.39 14.65 9.61
N GLU A 93 15.20 15.12 9.99
CA GLU A 93 14.79 15.18 11.39
C GLU A 93 14.47 13.77 11.92
N TRP A 94 14.77 13.52 13.20
CA TRP A 94 14.58 12.22 13.83
C TRP A 94 14.26 12.31 15.33
N ILE A 95 13.56 11.29 15.83
CA ILE A 95 13.27 11.08 17.26
C ILE A 95 13.64 9.64 17.60
N SER A 96 14.27 9.41 18.74
CA SER A 96 14.80 8.13 19.17
C SER A 96 14.52 7.86 20.65
N SER A 97 14.30 6.58 20.96
CA SER A 97 14.17 6.07 22.32
C SER A 97 15.14 4.91 22.54
N ASP A 98 15.91 5.00 23.62
CA ASP A 98 16.82 3.94 24.06
C ASP A 98 16.28 3.20 25.29
N LEU A 99 16.15 1.88 25.16
CA LEU A 99 15.56 0.96 26.14
C LEU A 99 16.55 -0.17 26.49
N PRO A 100 16.98 -0.33 27.75
CA PRO A 100 17.71 -1.51 28.20
C PRO A 100 16.80 -2.75 28.13
N VAL A 101 17.35 -3.89 27.69
CA VAL A 101 16.59 -5.12 27.41
C VAL A 101 16.91 -6.25 28.40
N CYS A 102 18.16 -6.71 28.44
CA CYS A 102 18.63 -7.80 29.29
C CYS A 102 20.16 -7.76 29.44
N ALA A 103 20.74 -8.54 30.37
CA ALA A 103 22.19 -8.63 30.52
C ALA A 103 22.82 -9.57 29.47
N SER A 104 24.04 -9.28 29.00
CA SER A 104 24.76 -10.13 28.02
C SER A 104 24.98 -11.56 28.49
N LYS A 105 24.98 -11.83 29.79
CA LYS A 105 25.07 -13.20 30.34
C LYS A 105 23.82 -14.04 30.01
N GLU A 106 22.68 -13.42 29.72
CA GLU A 106 21.47 -14.11 29.26
C GLU A 106 21.52 -14.51 27.77
N VAL A 107 22.54 -14.04 27.02
CA VAL A 107 22.81 -14.43 25.62
C VAL A 107 23.19 -15.91 25.51
N GLU A 108 23.71 -16.52 26.60
CA GLU A 108 23.96 -17.96 26.72
C GLU A 108 22.67 -18.80 26.52
N ALA A 109 21.49 -18.18 26.60
CA ALA A 109 20.21 -18.76 26.20
C ALA A 109 19.59 -17.97 25.01
N PRO A 110 19.98 -18.24 23.75
CA PRO A 110 19.56 -17.45 22.59
C PRO A 110 18.04 -17.28 22.43
N HIS A 111 17.26 -18.27 22.87
CA HIS A 111 15.80 -18.19 22.88
C HIS A 111 15.26 -17.10 23.83
N ARG A 112 15.90 -16.88 24.99
CA ARG A 112 15.49 -15.83 25.95
C ARG A 112 15.83 -14.45 25.42
N MET A 113 17.06 -14.27 24.91
CA MET A 113 17.46 -13.02 24.24
C MET A 113 16.51 -12.69 23.08
N GLY A 114 16.17 -13.66 22.24
CA GLY A 114 15.22 -13.47 21.13
C GLY A 114 13.82 -13.06 21.60
N SER A 115 13.31 -13.68 22.67
CA SER A 115 12.03 -13.29 23.29
C SER A 115 12.08 -11.89 23.90
N ALA A 116 13.12 -11.56 24.67
CA ALA A 116 13.31 -10.26 25.31
C ALA A 116 13.45 -9.13 24.27
N LEU A 117 14.20 -9.35 23.19
CA LEU A 117 14.30 -8.41 22.07
C LEU A 117 12.97 -8.25 21.31
N THR A 118 12.22 -9.34 21.09
CA THR A 118 10.90 -9.27 20.43
C THR A 118 9.91 -8.48 21.28
N TYR A 119 9.94 -8.67 22.60
CA TYR A 119 9.17 -7.89 23.57
C TYR A 119 9.60 -6.41 23.51
N ALA A 120 10.86 -6.10 23.80
CA ALA A 120 11.38 -4.73 23.82
C ALA A 120 11.10 -3.96 22.51
N ARG A 121 11.24 -4.62 21.36
CA ARG A 121 10.96 -4.01 20.04
C ARG A 121 9.50 -3.61 19.85
N ARG A 122 8.57 -4.36 20.45
CA ARG A 122 7.15 -4.06 20.42
C ARG A 122 6.83 -2.85 21.29
N TYR A 123 7.20 -2.88 22.56
CA TYR A 123 6.94 -1.78 23.51
C TYR A 123 7.64 -0.48 23.08
N ALA A 124 8.92 -0.53 22.73
CA ALA A 124 9.68 0.66 22.34
C ALA A 124 9.12 1.33 21.07
N LEU A 125 8.63 0.53 20.11
CA LEU A 125 7.97 1.07 18.92
C LEU A 125 6.60 1.66 19.26
N PHE A 126 5.76 0.89 19.95
CA PHE A 126 4.36 1.24 20.19
C PHE A 126 4.23 2.50 21.06
N ALA A 127 5.07 2.62 22.09
CA ALA A 127 5.18 3.83 22.90
C ALA A 127 5.65 5.06 22.10
N LEU A 128 6.56 4.87 21.13
CA LEU A 128 7.12 5.96 20.33
C LEU A 128 6.16 6.46 19.22
N VAL A 129 5.29 5.60 18.70
CA VAL A 129 4.26 5.97 17.71
C VAL A 129 2.90 6.29 18.34
N GLY A 130 2.67 5.95 19.62
CA GLY A 130 1.44 6.25 20.35
C GLY A 130 0.30 5.26 20.12
N ILE A 131 0.58 3.95 20.02
CA ILE A 131 -0.45 2.89 19.91
C ILE A 131 -0.41 1.94 21.12
N ALA A 132 -1.58 1.44 21.53
CA ALA A 132 -1.73 0.49 22.64
C ALA A 132 -1.72 -0.96 22.12
N GLY A 133 -0.75 -1.76 22.58
CA GLY A 133 -0.51 -3.12 22.10
C GLY A 133 -0.94 -4.26 23.02
N GLU A 134 -1.31 -3.97 24.26
CA GLU A 134 -1.80 -4.95 25.24
C GLU A 134 -2.96 -4.41 26.05
N ASP A 135 -3.61 -5.27 26.82
CA ASP A 135 -4.54 -4.87 27.87
C ASP A 135 -3.82 -4.16 29.01
N ASP A 136 -4.43 -3.11 29.52
CA ASP A 136 -3.99 -2.42 30.73
C ASP A 136 -4.36 -3.30 31.93
N LEU A 137 -3.34 -3.78 32.64
CA LEU A 137 -3.48 -4.68 33.78
C LEU A 137 -3.74 -3.96 35.10
N ASP A 138 -3.57 -2.64 35.13
CA ASP A 138 -3.75 -1.80 36.31
C ASP A 138 -5.05 -0.98 36.23
N ALA A 139 -5.76 -1.02 35.09
CA ALA A 139 -7.11 -0.52 34.96
C ALA A 139 -8.08 -1.35 35.85
N PRO A 140 -8.92 -0.71 36.68
CA PRO A 140 -9.92 -1.44 37.46
C PRO A 140 -10.89 -2.13 36.50
N ASP A 141 -11.26 -3.38 36.79
CA ASP A 141 -12.19 -4.17 35.98
C ASP A 141 -13.47 -3.39 35.70
N VAL A 142 -13.59 -2.86 34.48
CA VAL A 142 -14.83 -2.25 33.99
C VAL A 142 -15.80 -3.39 33.73
N VAL A 143 -16.61 -3.71 34.74
CA VAL A 143 -17.55 -4.83 34.75
C VAL A 143 -18.51 -4.72 33.57
N MET A 144 -18.20 -5.42 32.49
CA MET A 144 -18.96 -5.39 31.24
C MET A 144 -19.58 -6.76 30.97
N GLY A 145 -20.70 -7.01 31.64
CA GLY A 145 -21.52 -8.22 31.52
C GLY A 145 -21.19 -9.33 32.53
N PRO A 146 -22.17 -10.15 32.94
CA PRO A 146 -21.94 -11.25 33.86
C PRO A 146 -21.09 -12.36 33.19
N PRO A 147 -20.17 -13.01 33.91
CA PRO A 147 -19.36 -14.08 33.35
C PRO A 147 -20.23 -15.28 32.97
N ALA A 148 -20.00 -15.83 31.78
CA ALA A 148 -20.57 -17.11 31.39
C ALA A 148 -20.12 -18.22 32.36
N ALA A 149 -21.02 -19.15 32.68
CA ALA A 149 -20.80 -20.14 33.73
C ALA A 149 -19.60 -21.07 33.42
N PRO A 150 -18.83 -21.50 34.43
CA PRO A 150 -17.69 -22.40 34.24
C PRO A 150 -18.15 -23.84 33.95
N GLU A 151 -17.67 -24.42 32.86
CA GLU A 151 -17.78 -25.86 32.62
C GLU A 151 -16.80 -26.67 33.51
N PRO A 152 -17.09 -27.94 33.82
CA PRO A 152 -16.38 -28.67 34.89
C PRO A 152 -14.95 -29.09 34.52
N GLN A 153 -14.00 -28.82 35.41
CA GLN A 153 -12.62 -29.31 35.29
C GLN A 153 -12.55 -30.82 35.58
N ALA A 154 -12.05 -31.61 34.62
CA ALA A 154 -11.67 -33.01 34.84
C ALA A 154 -10.24 -33.11 35.41
N ALA A 155 -10.01 -34.13 36.24
CA ALA A 155 -8.84 -34.22 37.13
C ALA A 155 -7.48 -34.46 36.44
N SER A 156 -6.42 -34.17 37.19
CA SER A 156 -5.02 -34.17 36.77
C SER A 156 -4.38 -35.55 36.59
N GLY A 157 -3.56 -35.69 35.55
CA GLY A 157 -2.60 -36.79 35.34
C GLY A 157 -1.17 -36.28 35.15
N PRO A 158 -0.12 -37.08 35.45
CA PRO A 158 1.25 -36.59 35.53
C PRO A 158 1.91 -36.33 34.16
N LYS A 159 2.72 -35.28 34.10
CA LYS A 159 3.37 -34.77 32.88
C LYS A 159 4.45 -35.72 32.32
N ARG A 160 4.38 -36.01 31.02
CA ARG A 160 5.56 -36.32 30.19
C ARG A 160 5.74 -35.22 29.14
N ARG A 161 6.99 -34.85 28.89
CA ARG A 161 7.39 -33.73 28.03
C ARG A 161 8.00 -34.27 26.72
N PRO A 162 7.58 -33.81 25.54
CA PRO A 162 8.41 -33.78 24.35
C PRO A 162 8.89 -32.35 24.03
N PRO A 163 9.87 -32.16 23.12
CA PRO A 163 10.65 -30.93 22.99
C PRO A 163 10.28 -30.09 21.77
N GLY A 164 10.88 -28.89 21.69
CA GLY A 164 11.01 -28.12 20.44
C GLY A 164 9.84 -27.18 20.17
N GLY A 165 10.15 -25.91 19.91
CA GLY A 165 9.14 -24.89 19.62
C GLY A 165 8.68 -24.94 18.16
N LEU A 166 7.39 -24.65 17.96
CA LEU A 166 6.84 -24.16 16.71
C LEU A 166 5.93 -22.96 17.02
N LEU A 167 5.71 -22.12 16.01
CA LEU A 167 4.82 -20.95 16.08
C LEU A 167 3.43 -21.37 16.58
N ASN A 168 2.75 -20.49 17.34
CA ASN A 168 1.38 -20.70 17.83
C ASN A 168 0.37 -20.77 16.66
N ARG A 169 0.34 -21.91 15.97
CA ARG A 169 -0.80 -22.37 15.20
C ARG A 169 -1.79 -23.00 16.19
N PRO A 170 -3.10 -22.71 16.13
CA PRO A 170 -4.06 -23.42 16.96
C PRO A 170 -3.94 -24.94 16.68
N PRO A 171 -4.09 -25.80 17.71
CA PRO A 171 -3.84 -27.22 17.57
C PRO A 171 -4.75 -27.83 16.51
N VAL A 172 -4.17 -28.65 15.64
CA VAL A 172 -4.92 -29.38 14.62
C VAL A 172 -5.83 -30.40 15.31
N LEU A 173 -7.09 -30.47 14.88
CA LEU A 173 -8.11 -31.33 15.46
C LEU A 173 -7.79 -32.81 15.22
N PRO A 174 -8.19 -33.71 16.15
CA PRO A 174 -8.21 -35.15 15.89
C PRO A 174 -9.06 -35.49 14.65
N PRO A 175 -8.80 -36.60 13.94
CA PRO A 175 -9.46 -36.92 12.68
C PRO A 175 -11.00 -36.85 12.71
N GLU A 176 -11.62 -37.41 13.74
CA GLU A 176 -13.09 -37.39 13.93
C GLU A 176 -13.63 -35.95 14.03
N ARG A 177 -13.00 -35.11 14.84
CA ARG A 177 -13.39 -33.69 15.02
C ARG A 177 -13.07 -32.82 13.82
N SER A 178 -12.04 -33.19 13.05
CA SER A 178 -11.67 -32.52 11.80
C SER A 178 -12.71 -32.80 10.72
N ALA A 179 -13.16 -34.05 10.59
CA ALA A 179 -14.26 -34.43 9.70
C ALA A 179 -15.59 -33.76 10.08
N GLU A 180 -15.98 -33.78 11.37
CA GLU A 180 -17.17 -33.07 11.87
C GLU A 180 -17.14 -31.56 11.55
N LEU A 181 -15.96 -30.92 11.71
CA LEU A 181 -15.80 -29.51 11.40
C LEU A 181 -15.84 -29.25 9.88
N LEU A 182 -15.25 -30.14 9.07
CA LEU A 182 -15.30 -30.06 7.61
C LEU A 182 -16.74 -30.11 7.11
N ASP A 183 -17.51 -31.12 7.52
CA ASP A 183 -18.91 -31.28 7.11
C ASP A 183 -19.75 -30.06 7.49
N ARG A 184 -19.55 -29.51 8.70
CA ARG A 184 -20.21 -28.28 9.14
C ARG A 184 -19.84 -27.08 8.27
N LEU A 185 -18.55 -26.92 7.93
CA LEU A 185 -18.08 -25.80 7.11
C LEU A 185 -18.53 -25.92 5.64
N LEU A 186 -18.56 -27.14 5.08
CA LEU A 186 -19.12 -27.41 3.76
C LEU A 186 -20.63 -27.15 3.72
N GLY A 187 -21.38 -27.51 4.77
CA GLY A 187 -22.80 -27.19 4.92
C GLY A 187 -23.06 -25.69 4.98
N GLN A 188 -22.27 -24.93 5.76
CA GLN A 188 -22.38 -23.47 5.81
C GLN A 188 -22.01 -22.79 4.48
N LEU A 189 -20.94 -23.27 3.82
CA LEU A 189 -20.55 -22.82 2.49
C LEU A 189 -21.65 -23.08 1.47
N SER A 190 -22.33 -24.24 1.56
CA SER A 190 -23.43 -24.60 0.65
C SER A 190 -24.61 -23.63 0.71
N ALA A 191 -24.83 -22.99 1.87
CA ALA A 191 -25.95 -22.11 2.17
C ALA A 191 -25.72 -20.60 1.92
N GLN A 192 -24.56 -20.18 1.40
CA GLN A 192 -24.31 -18.75 1.08
C GLN A 192 -24.82 -18.40 -0.32
N GLU A 193 -25.93 -17.66 -0.43
CA GLU A 193 -26.60 -17.40 -1.72
C GLU A 193 -25.97 -16.26 -2.54
N ASP A 194 -25.13 -15.42 -1.92
CA ASP A 194 -24.57 -14.19 -2.50
C ASP A 194 -23.06 -14.03 -2.27
N ASP A 195 -22.41 -13.19 -3.09
CA ASP A 195 -20.96 -12.94 -3.04
C ASP A 195 -20.52 -12.24 -1.74
N ASP A 196 -21.33 -11.33 -1.20
CA ASP A 196 -21.04 -10.65 0.06
C ASP A 196 -21.17 -11.61 1.25
N GLY A 197 -22.20 -12.48 1.26
CA GLY A 197 -22.31 -13.59 2.20
C GLY A 197 -21.13 -14.57 2.12
N LEU A 198 -20.66 -14.93 0.93
CA LEU A 198 -19.47 -15.76 0.74
C LEU A 198 -18.20 -15.11 1.32
N LEU A 199 -18.02 -13.81 1.10
CA LEU A 199 -16.84 -13.08 1.57
C LEU A 199 -16.87 -12.85 3.09
N ALA A 200 -18.05 -12.64 3.67
CA ALA A 200 -18.26 -12.61 5.11
C ALA A 200 -18.04 -13.99 5.76
N TRP A 201 -18.57 -15.06 5.16
CA TRP A 201 -18.36 -16.43 5.59
C TRP A 201 -16.87 -16.79 5.57
N ALA A 202 -16.15 -16.44 4.50
CA ALA A 202 -14.71 -16.73 4.38
C ALA A 202 -13.88 -16.09 5.51
N ARG A 203 -14.18 -14.85 5.88
CA ARG A 203 -13.52 -14.16 7.02
C ARG A 203 -13.74 -14.90 8.33
N THR A 204 -14.95 -15.44 8.53
CA THR A 204 -15.34 -16.15 9.76
C THR A 204 -14.85 -17.61 9.79
N SER A 205 -14.74 -18.27 8.63
CA SER A 205 -14.31 -19.67 8.50
C SER A 205 -12.79 -19.83 8.43
N LEU A 206 -12.04 -18.80 8.02
CA LEU A 206 -10.56 -18.85 7.92
C LEU A 206 -9.85 -19.27 9.21
N PRO A 207 -10.18 -18.76 10.42
CA PRO A 207 -9.60 -19.23 11.67
C PRO A 207 -9.92 -20.70 11.98
N LEU A 208 -11.13 -21.16 11.62
CA LEU A 208 -11.58 -22.54 11.83
C LEU A 208 -10.89 -23.51 10.86
N LYS A 209 -10.71 -23.14 9.59
CA LYS A 209 -9.93 -23.92 8.63
C LYS A 209 -8.51 -24.19 9.13
N ASN A 210 -7.90 -23.24 9.84
CA ASN A 210 -6.54 -23.39 10.35
C ASN A 210 -6.39 -24.48 11.45
N THR A 211 -7.50 -24.99 12.01
CA THR A 211 -7.52 -26.12 12.95
C THR A 211 -7.86 -27.46 12.31
N LEU A 212 -8.28 -27.50 11.04
CA LEU A 212 -8.50 -28.74 10.28
C LEU A 212 -7.19 -29.49 10.01
N LEU A 213 -7.28 -30.80 9.83
CA LEU A 213 -6.25 -31.60 9.17
C LEU A 213 -6.01 -31.09 7.75
N GLU A 214 -4.80 -31.29 7.24
CA GLU A 214 -4.40 -30.78 5.93
C GLU A 214 -5.25 -31.34 4.77
N ALA A 215 -5.66 -32.61 4.86
CA ALA A 215 -6.57 -33.21 3.88
C ALA A 215 -7.94 -32.50 3.85
N ASP A 216 -8.52 -32.26 5.02
CA ASP A 216 -9.83 -31.65 5.19
C ASP A 216 -9.81 -30.16 4.80
N ALA A 217 -8.76 -29.44 5.20
CA ALA A 217 -8.54 -28.05 4.81
C ALA A 217 -8.48 -27.89 3.28
N ARG A 218 -7.80 -28.80 2.57
CA ARG A 218 -7.74 -28.81 1.09
C ARG A 218 -9.10 -29.10 0.45
N ILE A 219 -9.92 -29.98 1.05
CA ILE A 219 -11.29 -30.26 0.57
C ILE A 219 -12.15 -29.00 0.69
N LEU A 220 -12.09 -28.29 1.82
CA LEU A 220 -12.81 -27.04 2.02
C LEU A 220 -12.37 -25.93 1.07
N GLU A 221 -11.06 -25.79 0.84
CA GLU A 221 -10.49 -24.83 -0.13
C GLU A 221 -10.95 -25.13 -1.57
N ALA A 222 -10.92 -26.38 -2.00
CA ALA A 222 -11.39 -26.79 -3.32
C ALA A 222 -12.90 -26.50 -3.51
N ALA A 223 -13.71 -26.76 -2.49
CA ALA A 223 -15.15 -26.44 -2.51
C ALA A 223 -15.41 -24.94 -2.62
N TYR A 224 -14.68 -24.12 -1.84
CA TYR A 224 -14.80 -22.65 -1.88
C TYR A 224 -14.32 -22.07 -3.23
N GLN A 225 -13.17 -22.53 -3.73
CA GLN A 225 -12.64 -22.09 -5.02
C GLN A 225 -13.56 -22.46 -6.19
N LYS A 226 -14.17 -23.65 -6.15
CA LYS A 226 -15.18 -24.05 -7.13
C LYS A 226 -16.39 -23.09 -7.08
N ARG A 227 -16.89 -22.77 -5.88
CA ARG A 227 -18.06 -21.89 -5.72
C ARG A 227 -17.82 -20.47 -6.24
N ILE A 228 -16.62 -19.91 -6.05
CA ILE A 228 -16.23 -18.62 -6.64
C ILE A 228 -16.20 -18.66 -8.17
N TRP A 229 -15.77 -19.79 -8.76
CA TRP A 229 -15.61 -19.91 -10.21
C TRP A 229 -16.91 -20.30 -10.94
N ASP A 230 -17.86 -20.92 -10.24
CA ASP A 230 -19.18 -21.30 -10.76
C ASP A 230 -20.20 -20.13 -10.75
N VAL A 231 -19.82 -18.92 -10.32
CA VAL A 231 -20.70 -17.72 -10.36
C VAL A 231 -20.90 -17.25 -11.82
N PRO A 232 -22.12 -17.26 -12.37
CA PRO A 232 -22.37 -16.76 -13.71
C PRO A 232 -22.24 -15.23 -13.77
N LEU A 233 -21.55 -14.72 -14.80
CA LEU A 233 -21.54 -13.29 -15.10
C LEU A 233 -22.97 -12.80 -15.36
N PRO A 234 -23.48 -11.77 -14.65
CA PRO A 234 -24.80 -11.22 -14.94
C PRO A 234 -24.80 -10.53 -16.30
N GLU A 235 -25.73 -10.94 -17.17
CA GLU A 235 -25.85 -10.42 -18.54
C GLU A 235 -26.30 -8.95 -18.54
N VAL A 236 -25.58 -8.13 -19.32
CA VAL A 236 -25.90 -6.71 -19.48
C VAL A 236 -27.07 -6.55 -20.46
N HIS A 237 -28.26 -6.24 -19.96
CA HIS A 237 -29.41 -5.86 -20.79
C HIS A 237 -29.71 -4.36 -20.76
N SER A 238 -29.29 -3.68 -21.83
CA SER A 238 -29.61 -2.28 -22.13
C SER A 238 -30.92 -2.18 -22.92
N ALA A 239 -31.89 -1.37 -22.49
CA ALA A 239 -33.08 -0.99 -23.28
C ALA A 239 -33.71 0.35 -22.85
N ASP A 240 -33.05 1.44 -23.27
CA ASP A 240 -33.58 2.73 -23.72
C ASP A 240 -35.13 3.00 -23.72
N ARG A 241 -35.59 4.06 -22.99
CA ARG A 241 -36.31 5.23 -23.56
C ARG A 241 -36.78 6.30 -22.56
N GLN A 242 -36.55 7.57 -22.92
CA GLN A 242 -37.16 8.82 -22.40
C GLN A 242 -38.45 9.19 -23.21
N PRO A 243 -39.27 10.25 -22.92
CA PRO A 243 -38.95 11.55 -22.28
C PRO A 243 -39.99 12.17 -21.28
N ALA A 244 -39.70 13.40 -20.80
CA ALA A 244 -40.49 14.24 -19.86
C ALA A 244 -41.60 15.10 -20.55
N PRO A 245 -42.33 16.08 -19.93
CA PRO A 245 -41.79 17.33 -19.32
C PRO A 245 -42.60 18.09 -18.19
N SER A 246 -42.03 19.21 -17.68
CA SER A 246 -42.69 20.49 -17.22
C SER A 246 -43.58 20.49 -15.92
N THR A 247 -43.74 21.57 -15.10
CA THR A 247 -43.30 23.00 -15.11
C THR A 247 -43.45 23.73 -13.73
N SER A 248 -42.78 24.89 -13.58
CA SER A 248 -43.17 26.13 -12.83
C SER A 248 -43.13 26.26 -11.28
N VAL A 249 -43.00 27.52 -10.82
CA VAL A 249 -42.65 28.12 -9.49
C VAL A 249 -43.32 29.53 -9.42
N PRO A 250 -43.01 30.49 -8.50
CA PRO A 250 -43.12 30.65 -7.02
C PRO A 250 -44.51 31.29 -6.64
N PRO A 251 -44.79 32.20 -5.64
CA PRO A 251 -44.00 32.85 -4.56
C PRO A 251 -44.72 33.02 -3.16
N ASP A 252 -44.22 33.98 -2.37
CA ASP A 252 -44.71 34.66 -1.13
C ASP A 252 -44.78 33.87 0.20
N GLU A 253 -44.35 34.41 1.37
CA GLU A 253 -43.78 35.75 1.68
C GLU A 253 -42.92 35.72 2.97
N SER A 254 -41.73 36.37 2.96
CA SER A 254 -41.08 37.17 4.05
C SER A 254 -40.91 36.61 5.52
N LEU A 255 -39.99 37.02 6.42
CA LEU A 255 -38.96 38.08 6.51
C LEU A 255 -37.67 37.60 7.24
N GLU A 256 -36.53 38.07 6.72
CA GLU A 256 -35.35 38.63 7.42
C GLU A 256 -34.87 38.14 8.81
N THR A 257 -33.61 37.68 8.88
CA THR A 257 -32.54 38.46 9.55
C THR A 257 -31.17 38.13 8.96
N ALA A 258 -30.33 39.15 8.73
CA ALA A 258 -29.05 39.01 8.05
C ALA A 258 -27.86 38.93 9.01
N SER A 259 -26.80 38.19 8.65
CA SER A 259 -25.46 38.78 8.43
C SER A 259 -24.41 37.79 7.88
N SER A 260 -23.81 38.20 6.76
CA SER A 260 -22.44 37.90 6.27
C SER A 260 -21.95 36.45 6.12
N ASN A 261 -21.97 35.98 4.87
CA ASN A 261 -21.22 34.83 4.36
C ASN A 261 -19.70 35.11 4.32
N ILE A 262 -18.89 34.07 4.55
CA ILE A 262 -17.72 33.78 3.70
C ILE A 262 -17.72 32.27 3.39
N ASP A 263 -18.34 31.89 2.28
CA ASP A 263 -18.14 30.57 1.69
C ASP A 263 -16.84 30.56 0.89
N VAL A 264 -15.93 29.65 1.24
CA VAL A 264 -14.94 29.13 0.28
C VAL A 264 -15.39 27.73 -0.10
N ALA A 265 -16.01 27.63 -1.27
CA ALA A 265 -16.57 26.39 -1.78
C ALA A 265 -15.50 25.29 -1.87
N ALA A 266 -15.86 24.08 -1.43
CA ALA A 266 -15.02 22.91 -1.54
C ALA A 266 -14.73 22.56 -3.01
N ALA A 267 -13.49 22.73 -3.44
CA ALA A 267 -13.01 22.06 -4.64
C ALA A 267 -12.96 20.54 -4.39
N PRO A 268 -13.34 19.69 -5.35
CA PRO A 268 -13.21 18.25 -5.17
C PRO A 268 -11.72 17.91 -5.06
N ALA A 269 -11.34 17.32 -3.92
CA ALA A 269 -9.98 16.87 -3.70
C ALA A 269 -9.61 15.84 -4.75
N ARG A 270 -8.78 16.25 -5.73
CA ARG A 270 -8.02 15.28 -6.54
C ARG A 270 -7.27 14.41 -5.56
N GLN A 271 -7.40 13.09 -5.70
CA GLN A 271 -6.61 12.13 -4.95
C GLN A 271 -5.14 12.27 -5.38
N GLU A 272 -4.42 13.18 -4.74
CA GLU A 272 -2.96 13.19 -4.77
C GLU A 272 -2.50 11.89 -4.12
N GLN A 273 -2.03 10.96 -4.95
CA GLN A 273 -1.34 9.77 -4.48
C GLN A 273 -0.15 10.26 -3.66
N ALA A 274 -0.14 9.95 -2.35
CA ALA A 274 0.91 10.34 -1.43
C ALA A 274 2.28 9.84 -1.95
N GLY A 275 2.99 10.74 -2.62
CA GLY A 275 4.28 10.48 -3.23
C GLY A 275 5.36 10.80 -2.21
N LEU A 276 6.24 9.83 -1.95
CA LEU A 276 7.42 10.02 -1.10
C LEU A 276 8.28 11.20 -1.61
N ALA A 277 8.83 12.01 -0.71
CA ALA A 277 9.67 13.19 -0.99
C ALA A 277 10.87 12.97 -1.91
N PHE A 278 11.26 11.71 -2.13
CA PHE A 278 12.07 11.33 -3.28
C PHE A 278 11.11 10.93 -4.41
N PRO A 279 10.69 11.87 -5.29
CA PRO A 279 9.71 11.57 -6.31
C PRO A 279 10.24 10.47 -7.22
N LYS A 280 9.52 9.35 -7.23
CA LYS A 280 9.65 8.32 -8.26
C LYS A 280 9.48 9.03 -9.60
N GLU A 281 10.51 9.01 -10.46
CA GLU A 281 10.46 9.68 -11.78
C GLU A 281 9.11 9.42 -12.44
N PRO A 282 8.41 10.47 -12.96
CA PRO A 282 7.05 10.32 -13.44
C PRO A 282 6.98 9.18 -14.46
N PRO A 283 5.99 8.27 -14.32
CA PRO A 283 5.98 7.03 -15.08
C PRO A 283 5.96 7.33 -16.58
N ARG A 284 6.91 6.76 -17.31
CA ARG A 284 7.06 6.96 -18.77
C ARG A 284 5.75 6.62 -19.46
N ARG A 285 5.14 7.64 -20.05
CA ARG A 285 3.81 7.57 -20.66
C ARG A 285 3.86 6.65 -21.88
N ARG A 286 2.79 5.87 -22.04
CA ARG A 286 2.58 4.96 -23.16
C ARG A 286 1.23 5.22 -23.78
N SER A 287 1.19 5.41 -25.09
CA SER A 287 -0.06 5.49 -25.83
C SER A 287 0.10 4.92 -27.24
N LYS A 288 -0.68 3.89 -27.52
CA LYS A 288 -0.76 3.28 -28.86
C LYS A 288 -1.35 4.28 -29.86
N ASP A 289 -2.28 5.12 -29.43
CA ASP A 289 -3.01 6.07 -30.26
C ASP A 289 -2.15 7.29 -30.61
N HIS A 290 -1.32 7.77 -29.67
CA HIS A 290 -0.28 8.75 -29.97
C HIS A 290 0.70 8.21 -31.03
N LEU A 291 1.19 6.97 -30.86
CA LEU A 291 2.07 6.36 -31.85
C LEU A 291 1.37 6.13 -33.20
N ALA A 292 0.05 5.94 -33.25
CA ALA A 292 -0.71 5.87 -34.50
C ALA A 292 -0.80 7.26 -35.17
N PHE A 293 -1.14 8.29 -34.40
CA PHE A 293 -1.13 9.69 -34.84
C PHE A 293 0.23 10.10 -35.42
N ILE A 294 1.34 9.80 -34.74
CA ILE A 294 2.69 10.07 -35.25
C ILE A 294 2.95 9.38 -36.59
N ARG A 295 2.50 8.13 -36.80
CA ARG A 295 2.67 7.43 -38.09
C ARG A 295 1.81 7.99 -39.22
N SER A 296 0.72 8.71 -38.91
CA SER A 296 -0.06 9.44 -39.92
C SER A 296 0.56 10.78 -40.35
N GLN A 297 1.52 11.31 -39.59
CA GLN A 297 2.22 12.55 -39.95
C GLN A 297 3.26 12.34 -41.05
N GLY A 298 3.55 13.40 -41.81
CA GLY A 298 4.68 13.43 -42.74
C GLY A 298 6.02 13.39 -42.02
N CYS A 299 7.05 12.84 -42.67
CA CYS A 299 8.42 12.84 -42.12
C CYS A 299 8.94 14.27 -41.88
N LEU A 300 9.45 14.58 -40.67
CA LEU A 300 9.92 15.94 -40.34
C LEU A 300 10.98 16.52 -41.30
N VAL A 301 11.76 15.67 -41.98
CA VAL A 301 12.86 16.11 -42.86
C VAL A 301 12.42 16.32 -44.31
N CYS A 302 11.42 15.57 -44.80
CA CYS A 302 11.05 15.59 -46.23
C CYS A 302 9.55 15.52 -46.52
N GLN A 303 8.71 15.56 -45.49
CA GLN A 303 7.25 15.52 -45.53
C GLN A 303 6.62 14.32 -46.25
N LYS A 304 7.42 13.30 -46.60
CA LYS A 304 6.93 12.06 -47.23
C LYS A 304 6.33 11.10 -46.20
N SER A 305 5.24 10.46 -46.60
CA SER A 305 4.60 9.33 -45.92
C SER A 305 4.87 8.03 -46.70
N PRO A 306 4.81 6.84 -46.06
CA PRO A 306 4.58 6.60 -44.63
C PRO A 306 5.78 6.99 -43.74
N ALA A 307 5.48 7.41 -42.51
CA ALA A 307 6.46 7.68 -41.48
C ALA A 307 6.42 6.62 -40.37
N ASP A 308 7.59 6.30 -39.81
CA ASP A 308 7.74 5.51 -38.61
C ASP A 308 7.85 6.45 -37.38
N ALA A 309 7.30 6.02 -36.24
CA ALA A 309 7.50 6.73 -34.98
C ALA A 309 8.92 6.48 -34.43
N HIS A 310 9.68 7.55 -34.22
CA HIS A 310 11.04 7.52 -33.72
C HIS A 310 11.12 8.14 -32.31
N HIS A 311 11.48 7.33 -31.30
CA HIS A 311 11.73 7.79 -29.92
C HIS A 311 13.10 8.49 -29.80
N LEU A 312 13.11 9.75 -29.38
CA LEU A 312 14.31 10.56 -29.15
C LEU A 312 15.08 10.03 -27.93
N LYS A 313 16.14 9.25 -28.12
CA LYS A 313 16.80 8.48 -27.03
C LYS A 313 17.51 9.37 -25.99
N PHE A 314 17.71 10.65 -26.31
CA PHE A 314 18.38 11.63 -25.45
C PHE A 314 17.42 12.54 -24.66
N ALA A 315 16.10 12.37 -24.81
CA ALA A 315 15.09 13.17 -24.12
C ALA A 315 14.87 12.78 -22.66
N GLN A 316 15.22 11.53 -22.29
CA GLN A 316 15.15 11.03 -20.91
C GLN A 316 16.39 10.19 -20.58
N PRO A 317 16.78 10.06 -19.29
CA PRO A 317 17.85 9.18 -18.86
C PRO A 317 17.64 7.72 -19.32
N ARG A 318 18.73 7.01 -19.61
CA ARG A 318 18.66 5.57 -19.90
C ARG A 318 18.39 4.79 -18.61
N SER A 319 17.30 4.04 -18.57
CA SER A 319 17.01 3.09 -17.49
C SER A 319 16.95 1.66 -18.05
N LEU A 320 17.33 0.69 -17.22
CA LEU A 320 17.44 -0.72 -17.61
C LEU A 320 16.13 -1.23 -18.25
N GLY A 321 16.23 -1.74 -19.48
CA GLY A 321 15.12 -2.37 -20.21
C GLY A 321 13.98 -1.46 -20.67
N ARG A 322 13.99 -0.14 -20.40
CA ARG A 322 12.86 0.75 -20.72
C ARG A 322 13.18 1.77 -21.82
N LYS A 323 12.34 1.79 -22.86
CA LYS A 323 12.35 2.83 -23.91
C LYS A 323 12.04 4.21 -23.32
N VAL A 324 12.43 5.29 -23.99
CA VAL A 324 11.99 6.66 -23.67
C VAL A 324 10.47 6.76 -23.76
N SER A 325 9.84 7.66 -23.00
CA SER A 325 8.39 7.94 -23.02
C SER A 325 7.87 8.22 -24.44
N ASP A 326 6.61 7.88 -24.72
CA ASP A 326 6.03 8.07 -26.06
C ASP A 326 5.83 9.56 -26.41
N GLU A 327 5.79 10.45 -25.40
CA GLU A 327 5.73 11.92 -25.58
C GLU A 327 6.99 12.53 -26.21
N PHE A 328 8.08 11.76 -26.34
CA PHE A 328 9.29 12.17 -27.05
C PHE A 328 9.45 11.40 -28.38
N THR A 329 8.35 11.28 -29.13
CA THR A 329 8.36 10.65 -30.46
C THR A 329 8.11 11.62 -31.60
N VAL A 330 8.75 11.36 -32.73
CA VAL A 330 8.67 12.19 -33.95
C VAL A 330 8.52 11.32 -35.20
N PRO A 331 7.87 11.81 -36.28
CA PRO A 331 7.69 11.08 -37.52
C PRO A 331 8.94 11.15 -38.41
N LEU A 332 9.51 9.98 -38.75
CA LEU A 332 10.59 9.85 -39.73
C LEU A 332 10.28 8.77 -40.76
N CYS A 333 10.41 9.07 -42.06
CA CYS A 333 10.32 8.06 -43.10
C CYS A 333 11.52 7.11 -43.01
N ARG A 334 11.35 5.89 -43.54
CA ARG A 334 12.31 4.77 -43.36
C ARG A 334 13.76 5.12 -43.75
N SER A 335 13.97 5.96 -44.76
CA SER A 335 15.32 6.41 -45.18
C SER A 335 15.98 7.34 -44.17
N HIS A 336 15.29 8.37 -43.69
CA HIS A 336 15.81 9.28 -42.67
C HIS A 336 15.95 8.59 -41.31
N HIS A 337 15.01 7.71 -40.95
CA HIS A 337 15.11 6.90 -39.74
C HIS A 337 16.36 6.00 -39.76
N GLN A 338 16.68 5.36 -40.90
CA GLN A 338 17.93 4.62 -41.07
C GLN A 338 19.17 5.52 -41.08
N SER A 339 19.13 6.68 -41.73
CA SER A 339 20.23 7.65 -41.75
C SER A 339 20.63 8.08 -40.33
N LEU A 340 19.64 8.41 -39.50
CA LEU A 340 19.81 8.74 -38.09
C LEU A 340 20.48 7.60 -37.31
N HIS A 341 19.98 6.35 -37.41
CA HIS A 341 20.60 5.23 -36.70
C HIS A 341 22.00 4.88 -37.23
N ARG A 342 22.31 5.13 -38.52
CA ARG A 342 23.66 4.94 -39.09
C ARG A 342 24.68 5.95 -38.54
N LEU A 343 24.27 7.20 -38.29
CA LEU A 343 25.16 8.20 -37.67
C LEU A 343 25.41 7.91 -36.18
N GLY A 344 24.46 7.26 -35.50
CA GLY A 344 24.55 6.85 -34.10
C GLY A 344 24.44 7.99 -33.07
N ASN A 345 24.87 9.20 -33.43
CA ASN A 345 24.74 10.41 -32.62
C ASN A 345 23.48 11.20 -33.03
N GLU A 346 22.36 10.89 -32.39
CA GLU A 346 21.05 11.52 -32.68
C GLU A 346 21.10 13.05 -32.52
N ARG A 347 21.73 13.56 -31.46
CA ARG A 347 21.81 15.01 -31.20
C ARG A 347 22.50 15.73 -32.36
N ALA A 348 23.66 15.25 -32.79
CA ALA A 348 24.39 15.83 -33.92
C ALA A 348 23.59 15.76 -35.22
N TRP A 349 22.86 14.66 -35.48
CA TRP A 349 22.02 14.54 -36.67
C TRP A 349 20.92 15.61 -36.72
N TRP A 350 20.20 15.82 -35.61
CA TRP A 350 19.16 16.86 -35.52
C TRP A 350 19.74 18.28 -35.62
N THR A 351 20.89 18.55 -34.98
CA THR A 351 21.59 19.84 -35.10
C THR A 351 22.06 20.11 -36.52
N ASN A 352 22.59 19.11 -37.24
CA ASN A 352 23.03 19.29 -38.63
C ASN A 352 21.86 19.62 -39.58
N LEU A 353 20.66 19.14 -39.28
CA LEU A 353 19.43 19.48 -40.00
C LEU A 353 18.76 20.78 -39.52
N GLN A 354 19.31 21.43 -38.49
CA GLN A 354 18.74 22.63 -37.84
C GLN A 354 17.30 22.43 -37.34
N ILE A 355 16.94 21.21 -36.94
CA ILE A 355 15.61 20.87 -36.40
C ILE A 355 15.70 20.75 -34.87
N ALA A 356 14.71 21.28 -34.16
CA ALA A 356 14.56 21.17 -32.71
C ALA A 356 13.52 20.07 -32.35
N PRO A 357 13.89 18.79 -32.32
CA PRO A 357 12.92 17.68 -32.26
C PRO A 357 12.19 17.58 -30.93
N LEU A 358 12.74 18.09 -29.82
CA LEU A 358 12.07 18.08 -28.52
C LEU A 358 10.86 19.02 -28.48
N THR A 359 10.98 20.19 -29.10
CA THR A 359 9.88 21.16 -29.23
C THR A 359 8.76 20.57 -30.08
N ILE A 360 9.12 20.01 -31.24
CA ILE A 360 8.17 19.37 -32.16
C ILE A 360 7.51 18.13 -31.52
N ALA A 361 8.26 17.31 -30.77
CA ALA A 361 7.68 16.17 -30.05
C ALA A 361 6.65 16.61 -29.01
N LYS A 362 6.91 17.73 -28.29
CA LYS A 362 5.94 18.33 -27.37
C LYS A 362 4.69 18.80 -28.11
N GLU A 363 4.84 19.58 -29.20
CA GLU A 363 3.73 20.06 -30.01
C GLU A 363 2.87 18.89 -30.55
N LEU A 364 3.51 17.82 -31.02
CA LEU A 364 2.81 16.61 -31.49
C LEU A 364 2.18 15.80 -30.35
N TRP A 365 2.72 15.86 -29.13
CA TRP A 365 2.09 15.26 -27.96
C TRP A 365 0.87 16.06 -27.51
N ASP A 366 0.96 17.39 -27.48
CA ASP A 366 -0.11 18.28 -27.07
C ASP A 366 -1.26 18.28 -28.10
N ALA A 367 -0.96 18.19 -29.41
CA ALA A 367 -1.94 18.02 -30.49
C ALA A 367 -2.46 16.57 -30.66
N SER A 368 -2.06 15.64 -29.79
CA SER A 368 -2.38 14.22 -29.95
C SER A 368 -3.84 13.92 -29.59
N PRO A 369 -4.53 13.00 -30.30
CA PRO A 369 -5.93 12.63 -30.01
C PRO A 369 -6.20 12.12 -28.60
N ILE A 370 -5.16 11.72 -27.86
CA ILE A 370 -5.24 11.30 -26.45
C ILE A 370 -5.79 12.38 -25.51
N HIS A 371 -5.72 13.67 -25.90
CA HIS A 371 -6.23 14.80 -25.12
C HIS A 371 -7.61 15.28 -25.59
N LEU A 372 -8.05 14.87 -26.80
CA LEU A 372 -9.28 15.36 -27.46
C LEU A 372 -10.59 14.82 -26.86
N MET A 373 -10.56 14.14 -25.71
CA MET A 373 -11.79 13.92 -24.91
C MET A 373 -12.27 15.21 -24.22
N ASN A 374 -11.43 16.24 -24.16
CA ASN A 374 -11.86 17.62 -23.96
C ASN A 374 -11.86 18.31 -25.33
N GLY A 375 -13.05 18.56 -25.89
CA GLY A 375 -13.20 18.92 -27.30
C GLY A 375 -12.75 20.34 -27.63
N GLU A 376 -11.58 20.49 -28.24
CA GLU A 376 -11.22 21.63 -29.10
C GLU A 376 -10.20 21.17 -30.16
N THR A 377 -10.54 21.31 -31.45
CA THR A 377 -9.68 20.87 -32.55
C THR A 377 -8.58 21.89 -32.84
N VAL A 378 -7.38 21.67 -32.30
CA VAL A 378 -6.20 22.49 -32.62
C VAL A 378 -5.58 22.03 -33.93
N SER A 379 -5.56 22.92 -34.93
CA SER A 379 -4.92 22.67 -36.23
C SER A 379 -3.40 22.49 -36.10
N ALA A 380 -2.83 21.60 -36.92
CA ALA A 380 -1.40 21.30 -36.92
C ALA A 380 -0.53 22.54 -37.25
N PRO A 381 0.67 22.69 -36.66
CA PRO A 381 1.55 23.83 -36.91
C PRO A 381 2.10 23.85 -38.34
N SER A 382 2.01 25.01 -38.98
CA SER A 382 2.50 25.25 -40.35
C SER A 382 4.02 25.10 -40.45
N SER A 383 4.48 24.37 -41.46
CA SER A 383 5.91 24.13 -41.71
C SER A 383 6.68 25.41 -42.04
N VAL A 384 7.81 25.64 -41.35
CA VAL A 384 8.79 26.66 -41.73
C VAL A 384 9.45 26.26 -43.07
N PRO A 385 9.53 27.15 -44.06
CA PRO A 385 10.19 26.84 -45.33
C PRO A 385 11.71 26.79 -45.16
N VAL A 386 12.31 25.64 -45.46
CA VAL A 386 13.77 25.51 -45.59
C VAL A 386 14.18 26.10 -46.95
N SER A 387 14.72 27.31 -46.94
CA SER A 387 15.28 27.96 -48.13
C SER A 387 16.41 27.11 -48.71
N GLY A 388 16.21 26.60 -49.93
CA GLY A 388 17.19 25.77 -50.61
C GLY A 388 18.39 26.58 -51.12
N ALA A 389 19.59 26.23 -50.66
CA ALA A 389 20.84 26.61 -51.32
C ALA A 389 21.20 25.54 -52.36
N GLN A 390 20.76 25.74 -53.61
CA GLN A 390 21.41 25.10 -54.75
C GLN A 390 22.72 25.83 -55.03
N GLY A 391 23.79 25.08 -55.31
CA GLY A 391 25.15 25.62 -55.33
C GLY A 391 25.59 26.21 -56.66
N GLN A 392 26.78 26.80 -56.62
CA GLN A 392 27.84 26.68 -57.61
C GLN A 392 29.16 26.45 -56.86
#